data_AF-A0A8S0UHV2-F1
#
_entry.id   AF-A0A8S0UHV2-F1
#
_cell.length_a   1.000
_cell.length_b   1.000
_cell.length_c   1.000
_cell.angle_alpha   90.00
_cell.angle_beta   90.00
_cell.angle_gamma   90.00
#
_symmetry.space_group_name_H-M   'P 1'
#
loop_
_entity.id
_entity.type
_entity.pdbx_description
1 polymer ?
#
loop_
_entity_poly.entity_id
_entity_poly.type
_entity_poly.pdbx_seq_one_letter_code
_entity_poly.pdbx_strand_id
1 'polypeptide(L)'
;MVAKMKKNGAGAEAYAPSNHFSKPSWLLCTIADLDERMKMLISKIPKEDSADSFAERANAYYQKRPQLLALLQDLYNDYLSLADRYCQSLAKNYHHRSRCSSPSNFNENQRSDHGDSEEVIDSDAESSLSFQSPFPLPAKVDVEMMVADMVMNTVDYEILSNELRMAEKRSSESARKIELQKNLLDVLESERLILLNDNATLGYRLSSLAEENKGLVSESLFLKRKAAELARCLLKTREDHRVFVLSRKIEDLQGQIYGLEKRNKEYYEQLVKQDEQKIKAKKKIGRIKGQVSLDNCFKVRASAAANVKRDFKPKHGGVEGARVSKLWNRVKKMDLFSCGSCGPHLNFSNSQEN
;
A
#
# COMPACT_ATOMS: atom_id res chain seq x y z
N MET A 1 30.21 -56.88 -49.29
CA MET A 1 29.65 -57.20 -50.61
C MET A 1 29.24 -55.92 -51.31
N VAL A 2 29.77 -55.78 -52.52
CA VAL A 2 29.32 -54.98 -53.68
C VAL A 2 29.18 -53.46 -53.52
N ALA A 3 30.10 -52.81 -54.22
CA ALA A 3 30.11 -51.42 -54.60
C ALA A 3 29.25 -51.15 -55.86
N LYS A 4 28.74 -49.92 -55.95
CA LYS A 4 28.74 -49.02 -57.12
C LYS A 4 28.12 -49.53 -58.43
N MET A 5 27.06 -48.84 -58.88
CA MET A 5 26.93 -48.49 -60.30
C MET A 5 26.06 -47.26 -60.54
N LYS A 6 26.45 -46.51 -61.56
CA LYS A 6 26.15 -45.13 -61.89
C LYS A 6 25.65 -45.13 -63.35
N LYS A 7 24.58 -44.36 -63.63
CA LYS A 7 24.19 -43.74 -64.92
C LYS A 7 23.89 -44.73 -66.09
N ASN A 8 23.00 -44.49 -67.06
CA ASN A 8 22.27 -43.35 -67.62
C ASN A 8 21.07 -43.92 -68.41
N GLY A 9 20.07 -43.10 -68.77
CA GLY A 9 19.19 -43.40 -69.90
C GLY A 9 18.00 -42.46 -69.99
N ALA A 10 18.07 -41.54 -70.95
CA ALA A 10 17.10 -40.47 -71.19
C ALA A 10 15.75 -41.00 -71.70
N GLY A 11 14.67 -40.36 -71.26
CA GLY A 11 13.35 -40.39 -71.88
C GLY A 11 12.74 -39.00 -71.75
N ALA A 12 12.71 -38.27 -72.86
CA ALA A 12 11.97 -37.03 -72.99
C ALA A 12 10.49 -37.37 -73.17
N GLU A 13 9.60 -36.76 -72.39
CA GLU A 13 8.27 -36.32 -72.87
C GLU A 13 7.47 -35.58 -71.78
N ALA A 14 6.69 -34.62 -72.28
CA ALA A 14 5.54 -33.95 -71.68
C ALA A 14 5.80 -32.95 -70.53
N TYR A 15 5.96 -31.69 -70.93
CA TYR A 15 5.62 -30.52 -70.13
C TYR A 15 4.18 -30.63 -69.60
N ALA A 16 4.03 -30.81 -68.29
CA ALA A 16 2.83 -30.40 -67.57
C ALA A 16 3.14 -29.05 -66.90
N PRO A 17 2.42 -27.96 -67.19
CA PRO A 17 2.54 -26.76 -66.39
C PRO A 17 1.92 -27.06 -65.03
N SER A 18 2.76 -27.40 -64.05
CA SER A 18 2.38 -27.28 -62.66
C SER A 18 2.05 -25.81 -62.43
N ASN A 19 0.76 -25.47 -62.44
CA ASN A 19 0.26 -24.22 -61.90
C ASN A 19 0.51 -24.23 -60.39
N HIS A 20 1.78 -24.09 -60.00
CA HIS A 20 2.13 -23.66 -58.67
C HIS A 20 1.55 -22.25 -58.55
N PHE A 21 0.38 -22.14 -57.91
CA PHE A 21 -0.02 -20.92 -57.24
C PHE A 21 1.08 -20.61 -56.22
N SER A 22 2.15 -19.96 -56.69
CA SER A 22 3.22 -19.46 -55.83
C SER A 22 2.54 -18.42 -54.95
N LYS A 23 2.39 -18.75 -53.65
CA LYS A 23 1.85 -17.81 -52.68
C LYS A 23 2.73 -16.56 -52.76
N PRO A 24 2.14 -15.38 -53.03
CA PRO A 24 2.94 -14.20 -53.26
C PRO A 24 3.74 -13.87 -52.01
N SER A 25 5.01 -13.46 -52.17
CA SER A 25 5.95 -13.26 -51.05
C SER A 25 5.38 -12.33 -49.96
N TRP A 26 4.62 -11.30 -50.35
CA TRP A 26 3.95 -10.38 -49.42
C TRP A 26 2.94 -11.09 -48.49
N LEU A 27 2.26 -12.15 -48.97
CA LEU A 27 1.31 -12.92 -48.18
C LEU A 27 2.04 -13.76 -47.12
N LEU A 28 3.20 -14.32 -47.46
CA LEU A 28 4.00 -15.10 -46.52
C LEU A 28 4.62 -14.20 -45.44
N CYS A 29 5.13 -13.02 -45.81
CA CYS A 29 5.67 -12.07 -44.83
C CYS A 29 4.58 -11.56 -43.88
N THR A 30 3.42 -11.18 -44.40
CA THR A 30 2.31 -10.67 -43.57
C THR A 30 1.74 -11.74 -42.63
N ILE A 31 1.67 -13.01 -43.06
CA ILE A 31 1.28 -14.12 -42.20
C ILE A 31 2.32 -14.36 -41.09
N ALA A 32 3.61 -14.27 -41.41
CA ALA A 32 4.67 -14.40 -40.41
C ALA A 32 4.64 -13.27 -39.37
N ASP A 33 4.39 -12.03 -39.80
CA ASP A 33 4.25 -10.88 -38.91
C ASP A 33 3.02 -11.02 -38.00
N LEU A 34 1.90 -11.51 -38.52
CA LEU A 34 0.69 -11.82 -37.74
C LEU A 34 0.93 -12.94 -36.72
N ASP A 35 1.65 -13.99 -37.10
CA ASP A 35 2.01 -15.10 -36.21
C ASP A 35 2.88 -14.62 -35.05
N GLU A 36 3.83 -13.72 -35.31
CA GLU A 36 4.66 -13.13 -34.26
C GLU A 36 3.84 -12.22 -33.31
N ARG A 37 2.93 -11.42 -33.85
CA ARG A 37 2.00 -10.61 -33.04
C ARG A 37 1.04 -11.49 -32.22
N MET A 38 0.62 -12.64 -32.75
CA MET A 38 -0.21 -13.62 -32.06
C MET A 38 0.56 -14.29 -30.90
N LYS A 39 1.83 -14.64 -31.10
CA LYS A 39 2.70 -15.13 -30.01
C LYS A 39 2.88 -14.08 -28.91
N MET A 40 3.01 -12.81 -29.30
CA MET A 40 3.06 -11.68 -28.37
C MET A 40 1.75 -11.47 -27.62
N LEU A 41 0.59 -11.81 -28.20
CA LEU A 41 -0.70 -11.80 -27.51
C LEU A 41 -0.73 -12.90 -26.44
N ILE A 42 -0.35 -14.13 -26.82
CA ILE A 42 -0.35 -15.29 -25.92
C ILE A 42 0.60 -15.08 -24.74
N SER A 43 1.76 -14.46 -24.95
CA SER A 43 2.72 -14.17 -23.87
C SER A 43 2.24 -13.11 -22.88
N LYS A 44 1.34 -12.21 -23.31
CA LYS A 44 0.73 -11.16 -22.47
C LYS A 44 -0.46 -11.67 -21.64
N ILE A 45 -0.95 -12.89 -21.90
CA ILE A 45 -1.97 -13.51 -21.08
C ILE A 45 -1.31 -13.85 -19.72
N PRO A 46 -1.82 -13.30 -18.60
CA PRO A 46 -1.26 -13.57 -17.28
C PRO A 46 -1.24 -15.07 -16.98
N LYS A 47 -0.11 -15.60 -16.50
CA LYS A 47 -0.04 -16.93 -15.89
C LYS A 47 -0.51 -16.83 -14.45
N GLU A 48 -1.24 -17.82 -13.96
CA GLU A 48 -1.96 -17.78 -12.67
C GLU A 48 -1.05 -17.64 -11.42
N ASP A 49 0.27 -17.77 -11.56
CA ASP A 49 1.17 -18.07 -10.43
C ASP A 49 1.92 -16.86 -9.83
N SER A 50 1.66 -15.61 -10.24
CA SER A 50 2.56 -14.48 -9.88
C SER A 50 2.01 -13.46 -8.89
N ALA A 51 0.87 -13.70 -8.23
CA ALA A 51 0.29 -12.72 -7.29
C ALA A 51 -0.15 -13.40 -5.99
N ASP A 52 0.58 -13.09 -4.90
CA ASP A 52 0.41 -13.67 -3.56
C ASP A 52 -0.82 -13.09 -2.81
N SER A 53 -1.48 -12.05 -3.36
CA SER A 53 -2.70 -11.44 -2.81
C SER A 53 -3.74 -11.10 -3.88
N PHE A 54 -5.03 -11.19 -3.50
CA PHE A 54 -6.17 -10.87 -4.38
C PHE A 54 -6.12 -9.43 -4.92
N ALA A 55 -5.73 -8.47 -4.08
CA ALA A 55 -5.66 -7.06 -4.47
C ALA A 55 -4.58 -6.81 -5.55
N GLU A 56 -3.42 -7.46 -5.43
CA GLU A 56 -2.35 -7.39 -6.43
C GLU A 56 -2.77 -8.06 -7.74
N ARG A 57 -3.46 -9.20 -7.66
CA ARG A 57 -4.03 -9.89 -8.83
C ARG A 57 -5.03 -9.01 -9.58
N ALA A 58 -5.94 -8.35 -8.85
CA ALA A 58 -6.92 -7.45 -9.44
C ALA A 58 -6.25 -6.24 -10.11
N ASN A 59 -5.30 -5.60 -9.43
CA ASN A 59 -4.57 -4.45 -9.98
C ASN A 59 -3.79 -4.82 -11.25
N ALA A 60 -3.06 -5.95 -11.23
CA ALA A 60 -2.35 -6.45 -12.41
C ALA A 60 -3.31 -6.76 -13.58
N TYR A 61 -4.48 -7.36 -13.30
CA TYR A 61 -5.49 -7.64 -14.31
C TYR A 61 -6.00 -6.35 -14.98
N TYR A 62 -6.40 -5.35 -14.21
CA TYR A 62 -6.94 -4.10 -14.76
C TYR A 62 -5.90 -3.29 -15.54
N GLN A 63 -4.62 -3.38 -15.18
CA GLN A 63 -3.53 -2.74 -15.93
C GLN A 63 -3.18 -3.46 -17.24
N LYS A 64 -3.22 -4.80 -17.27
CA LYS A 64 -2.85 -5.61 -18.45
C LYS A 64 -3.97 -5.73 -19.48
N ARG A 65 -5.22 -5.73 -19.05
CA ARG A 65 -6.41 -5.85 -19.90
C ARG A 65 -6.46 -4.85 -21.08
N PRO A 66 -6.24 -3.53 -20.91
CA PRO A 66 -6.29 -2.59 -22.03
C PRO A 66 -5.20 -2.86 -23.08
N GLN A 67 -4.00 -3.28 -22.66
CA GLN A 67 -2.89 -3.61 -23.55
C GLN A 67 -3.18 -4.87 -24.38
N LEU A 68 -3.90 -5.84 -23.80
CA LEU A 68 -4.33 -7.06 -24.48
C LEU A 68 -5.44 -6.77 -25.50
N LEU A 69 -6.41 -5.92 -25.13
CA LEU A 69 -7.50 -5.50 -26.02
C LEU A 69 -6.99 -4.73 -27.24
N ALA A 70 -6.04 -3.80 -27.04
CA ALA A 70 -5.42 -3.08 -28.15
C ALA A 70 -4.73 -4.02 -29.14
N LEU A 71 -3.91 -4.96 -28.64
CA LEU A 71 -3.22 -5.93 -29.49
C LEU A 71 -4.18 -6.86 -30.24
N LEU A 72 -5.29 -7.26 -29.61
CA LEU A 72 -6.32 -8.07 -30.27
C LEU A 72 -7.03 -7.31 -31.38
N GLN A 73 -7.32 -6.02 -31.16
CA GLN A 73 -7.94 -5.16 -32.16
C GLN A 73 -7.01 -4.91 -33.35
N ASP A 74 -5.71 -4.70 -33.11
CA ASP A 74 -4.70 -4.57 -34.16
C ASP A 74 -4.61 -5.86 -35.01
N LEU A 75 -4.55 -7.03 -34.36
CA LEU A 75 -4.55 -8.33 -35.04
C LEU A 75 -5.81 -8.55 -35.90
N TYR A 76 -6.98 -8.15 -35.39
CA TYR A 76 -8.25 -8.25 -36.12
C TYR A 76 -8.24 -7.35 -37.36
N ASN A 77 -7.79 -6.10 -37.23
CA ASN A 77 -7.70 -5.16 -38.34
C ASN A 77 -6.68 -5.60 -39.41
N ASP A 78 -5.53 -6.10 -38.98
CA ASP A 78 -4.52 -6.64 -39.88
C ASP A 78 -5.05 -7.88 -40.64
N TYR A 79 -5.78 -8.75 -39.96
CA TYR A 79 -6.42 -9.91 -40.59
C TYR A 79 -7.46 -9.48 -41.63
N LEU A 80 -8.31 -8.49 -41.33
CA LEU A 80 -9.26 -7.93 -42.29
C LEU A 80 -8.55 -7.32 -43.51
N SER A 81 -7.49 -6.54 -43.28
CA SER A 81 -6.69 -5.95 -44.36
C SER A 81 -6.03 -7.02 -45.23
N LEU A 82 -5.55 -8.10 -44.61
CA LEU A 82 -4.97 -9.25 -45.29
C LEU A 82 -6.01 -9.97 -46.16
N ALA A 83 -7.19 -10.23 -45.61
CA ALA A 83 -8.30 -10.85 -46.32
C ALA A 83 -8.76 -10.02 -47.52
N ASP A 84 -8.93 -8.71 -47.33
CA ASP A 84 -9.31 -7.77 -48.40
C ASP A 84 -8.26 -7.74 -49.52
N ARG A 85 -6.97 -7.58 -49.20
CA ARG A 85 -5.88 -7.65 -50.19
C ARG A 85 -5.82 -8.99 -50.91
N TYR A 86 -6.08 -10.10 -50.22
CA TYR A 86 -6.11 -11.43 -50.82
C TYR A 86 -7.28 -11.56 -51.81
N CYS A 87 -8.49 -11.15 -51.43
CA CYS A 87 -9.67 -11.09 -52.29
C CYS A 87 -9.42 -10.22 -53.53
N GLN A 88 -8.83 -9.03 -53.36
CA GLN A 88 -8.44 -8.17 -54.47
C GLN A 88 -7.40 -8.82 -55.39
N SER A 89 -6.44 -9.57 -54.83
CA SER A 89 -5.45 -10.29 -55.64
C SER A 89 -6.09 -11.42 -56.46
N LEU A 90 -7.07 -12.13 -55.89
CA LEU A 90 -7.84 -13.14 -56.61
C LEU A 90 -8.64 -12.49 -57.73
N ALA A 91 -9.39 -11.42 -57.45
CA ALA A 91 -10.15 -10.66 -58.44
C ALA A 91 -9.26 -10.15 -59.60
N LYS A 92 -8.08 -9.61 -59.30
CA LYS A 92 -7.10 -9.19 -60.33
C LYS A 92 -6.64 -10.37 -61.20
N ASN A 93 -6.39 -11.54 -60.62
CA ASN A 93 -6.04 -12.74 -61.37
C ASN A 93 -7.20 -13.26 -62.25
N TYR A 94 -8.45 -13.12 -61.81
CA TYR A 94 -9.63 -13.42 -62.65
C TYR A 94 -9.78 -12.42 -63.81
N HIS A 95 -9.53 -11.12 -63.58
CA HIS A 95 -9.59 -10.10 -64.64
C HIS A 95 -8.44 -10.19 -65.65
N HIS A 96 -7.25 -10.68 -65.26
CA HIS A 96 -6.17 -10.96 -66.20
C HIS A 96 -6.43 -12.19 -67.09
N ARG A 97 -7.33 -13.10 -66.70
CA ARG A 97 -7.75 -14.23 -67.55
C ARG A 97 -8.88 -13.85 -68.53
N SER A 98 -9.53 -12.70 -68.34
CA SER A 98 -10.66 -12.23 -69.16
C SER A 98 -10.35 -11.03 -70.05
N ARG A 99 -9.15 -10.43 -69.99
CA ARG A 99 -8.76 -9.29 -70.85
C ARG A 99 -7.89 -9.71 -72.03
N CYS A 100 -8.50 -10.44 -72.96
CA CYS A 100 -8.25 -10.26 -74.38
C CYS A 100 -9.49 -9.59 -74.98
N SER A 101 -9.68 -8.30 -74.73
CA SER A 101 -10.50 -7.36 -75.52
C SER A 101 -10.33 -5.95 -74.94
N SER A 102 -10.26 -4.98 -75.84
CA SER A 102 -9.66 -3.64 -75.76
C SER A 102 -10.33 -2.62 -74.80
N PRO A 103 -9.71 -1.41 -74.60
CA PRO A 103 -10.00 -0.50 -73.49
C PRO A 103 -10.95 0.64 -73.89
N SER A 104 -11.66 1.22 -72.91
CA SER A 104 -12.10 2.61 -73.00
C SER A 104 -11.81 3.35 -71.71
N ASN A 105 -11.02 4.40 -71.85
CA ASN A 105 -10.77 5.45 -70.88
C ASN A 105 -12.08 6.19 -70.54
N PHE A 106 -12.27 6.59 -69.28
CA PHE A 106 -12.64 7.96 -68.92
C PHE A 106 -12.27 8.22 -67.44
N ASN A 107 -11.32 9.15 -67.28
CA ASN A 107 -11.00 10.00 -66.11
C ASN A 107 -12.24 10.89 -65.80
N GLU A 108 -12.46 11.57 -64.67
CA GLU A 108 -11.67 11.96 -63.49
C GLU A 108 -12.63 12.64 -62.47
N ASN A 109 -12.31 12.55 -61.16
CA ASN A 109 -12.34 13.60 -60.11
C ASN A 109 -13.59 14.50 -59.89
N GLN A 110 -14.04 14.92 -58.70
CA GLN A 110 -13.42 15.27 -57.40
C GLN A 110 -14.56 15.58 -56.37
N ARG A 111 -14.37 15.17 -55.09
CA ARG A 111 -14.52 15.91 -53.78
C ARG A 111 -15.43 17.17 -53.74
N SER A 112 -16.28 17.48 -52.75
CA SER A 112 -16.13 17.49 -51.28
C SER A 112 -17.44 17.90 -50.55
N ASP A 113 -17.67 17.35 -49.35
CA ASP A 113 -18.15 17.93 -48.07
C ASP A 113 -19.18 19.11 -48.02
N HIS A 114 -20.37 18.88 -47.45
CA HIS A 114 -20.89 19.57 -46.24
C HIS A 114 -22.31 19.14 -45.83
N GLY A 115 -22.50 18.92 -44.52
CA GLY A 115 -23.58 19.49 -43.70
C GLY A 115 -25.03 18.99 -43.82
N ASP A 116 -25.41 18.09 -42.90
CA ASP A 116 -26.61 18.16 -42.03
C ASP A 116 -27.85 18.92 -42.52
N SER A 117 -28.95 18.21 -42.79
CA SER A 117 -30.32 18.47 -42.26
C SER A 117 -31.38 17.63 -42.99
N GLU A 118 -32.14 16.89 -42.18
CA GLU A 118 -33.58 16.61 -42.35
C GLU A 118 -34.04 15.90 -43.64
N GLU A 119 -34.20 14.57 -43.55
CA GLU A 119 -34.88 13.75 -44.55
C GLU A 119 -36.38 14.10 -44.63
N VAL A 120 -36.73 14.99 -45.56
CA VAL A 120 -38.04 15.03 -46.18
C VAL A 120 -38.00 14.06 -47.35
N ILE A 121 -38.55 12.85 -47.16
CA ILE A 121 -38.74 11.90 -48.26
C ILE A 121 -39.95 12.36 -49.05
N ASP A 122 -39.71 13.16 -50.08
CA ASP A 122 -40.60 13.28 -51.23
C ASP A 122 -40.28 12.09 -52.16
N SER A 123 -41.22 11.17 -52.32
CA SER A 123 -41.12 10.11 -53.32
C SER A 123 -42.23 10.31 -54.34
N ASP A 124 -41.83 10.91 -55.46
CA ASP A 124 -42.53 10.94 -56.73
C ASP A 124 -42.90 9.50 -57.15
N ALA A 125 -44.14 9.12 -56.88
CA ALA A 125 -44.77 8.01 -57.56
C ALA A 125 -45.20 8.50 -58.96
N GLU A 126 -44.30 8.42 -59.94
CA GLU A 126 -44.67 8.51 -61.36
C GLU A 126 -45.62 7.36 -61.71
N SER A 127 -46.92 7.65 -61.59
CA SER A 127 -48.02 6.89 -62.16
C SER A 127 -47.94 6.96 -63.69
N SER A 128 -47.22 6.00 -64.29
CA SER A 128 -47.22 5.81 -65.74
C SER A 128 -48.47 5.03 -66.16
N LEU A 129 -49.56 5.76 -66.44
CA LEU A 129 -50.76 5.21 -67.09
C LEU A 129 -50.60 5.17 -68.62
N SER A 130 -50.83 3.96 -69.15
CA SER A 130 -51.34 3.62 -70.48
C SER A 130 -50.59 4.09 -71.73
N PHE A 131 -49.77 3.21 -72.29
CA PHE A 131 -49.71 3.02 -73.74
C PHE A 131 -50.25 1.63 -74.08
N GLN A 132 -51.43 1.60 -74.69
CA GLN A 132 -52.07 0.42 -75.22
C GLN A 132 -51.29 -0.05 -76.46
N SER A 133 -50.46 -1.08 -76.30
CA SER A 133 -49.83 -1.77 -77.42
C SER A 133 -50.89 -2.60 -78.18
N PRO A 134 -50.91 -2.62 -79.53
CA PRO A 134 -51.87 -3.41 -80.28
C PRO A 134 -51.70 -4.90 -79.96
N PHE A 135 -52.81 -5.53 -79.56
CA PHE A 135 -52.91 -6.97 -79.33
C PHE A 135 -52.24 -7.81 -80.42
N PRO A 136 -51.29 -8.69 -80.08
CA PRO A 136 -51.05 -9.89 -80.85
C PRO A 136 -52.05 -10.97 -80.44
N LEU A 137 -52.53 -11.69 -81.45
CA LEU A 137 -53.44 -12.85 -81.46
C LEU A 137 -53.28 -13.84 -80.29
N PRO A 138 -54.31 -14.65 -79.99
CA PRO A 138 -54.25 -15.65 -78.91
C PRO A 138 -53.21 -16.71 -79.26
N ALA A 139 -51.99 -16.54 -78.75
CA ALA A 139 -51.01 -17.60 -78.71
C ALA A 139 -51.61 -18.75 -77.88
N LYS A 140 -51.48 -19.98 -78.39
CA LYS A 140 -51.78 -21.19 -77.61
C LYS A 140 -51.17 -21.01 -76.22
N VAL A 141 -51.99 -21.03 -75.18
CA VAL A 141 -51.50 -21.05 -73.81
C VAL A 141 -50.60 -22.26 -73.72
N ASP A 142 -49.30 -22.03 -73.61
CA ASP A 142 -48.32 -23.09 -73.49
C ASP A 142 -48.47 -23.67 -72.08
N VAL A 143 -49.31 -24.70 -71.97
CA VAL A 143 -49.64 -25.38 -70.72
C VAL A 143 -48.36 -25.83 -70.01
N GLU A 144 -47.32 -26.14 -70.78
CA GLU A 144 -46.02 -26.56 -70.27
C GLU A 144 -45.28 -25.41 -69.56
N MET A 145 -45.35 -24.19 -70.09
CA MET A 145 -44.82 -22.98 -69.44
C MET A 145 -45.60 -22.62 -68.16
N MET A 146 -46.92 -22.83 -68.15
CA MET A 146 -47.76 -22.61 -66.95
C MET A 146 -47.47 -23.64 -65.86
N VAL A 147 -47.23 -24.90 -66.23
CA VAL A 147 -46.82 -25.95 -65.29
C VAL A 147 -45.42 -25.67 -64.74
N ALA A 148 -44.47 -25.26 -65.57
CA ALA A 148 -43.14 -24.87 -65.13
C ALA A 148 -43.17 -23.69 -64.14
N ASP A 149 -43.98 -22.68 -64.42
CA ASP A 149 -44.19 -21.53 -63.52
C ASP A 149 -44.80 -21.96 -62.18
N MET A 150 -45.81 -22.84 -62.20
CA MET A 150 -46.41 -23.37 -60.98
C MET A 150 -45.42 -24.20 -60.14
N VAL A 151 -44.56 -24.98 -60.79
CA VAL A 151 -43.49 -25.74 -60.11
C VAL A 151 -42.44 -24.79 -59.53
N MET A 152 -41.99 -23.78 -60.28
CA MET A 152 -41.04 -22.77 -59.77
C MET A 152 -41.61 -22.04 -58.56
N ASN A 153 -42.85 -21.56 -58.64
CA ASN A 153 -43.53 -20.88 -57.55
C ASN A 153 -43.70 -21.77 -56.30
N THR A 154 -43.89 -23.08 -56.49
CA THR A 154 -43.97 -24.03 -55.36
C THR A 154 -42.62 -24.18 -54.67
N VAL A 155 -41.53 -24.33 -55.43
CA VAL A 155 -40.18 -24.43 -54.88
C VAL A 155 -39.76 -23.14 -54.19
N ASP A 156 -40.05 -21.98 -54.79
CA ASP A 156 -39.76 -20.67 -54.19
C ASP A 156 -40.51 -20.47 -52.88
N TYR A 157 -41.77 -20.93 -52.79
CA TYR A 157 -42.53 -20.93 -51.54
C TYR A 157 -41.89 -21.81 -50.47
N GLU A 158 -41.42 -23.01 -50.81
CA GLU A 158 -40.73 -23.91 -49.88
C GLU A 158 -39.41 -23.32 -49.38
N ILE A 159 -38.63 -22.69 -50.26
CA ILE A 159 -37.38 -21.99 -49.91
C ILE A 159 -37.68 -20.86 -48.93
N LEU A 160 -38.63 -19.99 -49.26
CA LEU A 160 -38.99 -18.84 -48.43
C LEU A 160 -39.56 -19.28 -47.07
N SER A 161 -40.38 -20.32 -47.05
CA SER A 161 -40.92 -20.90 -45.81
C SER A 161 -39.82 -21.43 -44.90
N ASN A 162 -38.82 -22.13 -45.48
CA ASN A 162 -37.67 -22.60 -44.73
C ASN A 162 -36.81 -21.44 -44.19
N GLU A 163 -36.54 -20.42 -45.00
CA GLU A 163 -35.80 -19.23 -44.57
C GLU A 163 -36.48 -18.50 -43.42
N LEU A 164 -37.81 -18.34 -43.50
CA LEU A 164 -38.62 -17.70 -42.47
C LEU A 164 -38.58 -18.50 -41.16
N ARG A 165 -38.73 -19.82 -41.21
CA ARG A 165 -38.57 -20.71 -40.04
C ARG A 165 -37.18 -20.58 -39.41
N MET A 166 -36.13 -20.51 -40.22
CA MET A 166 -34.76 -20.35 -39.71
C MET A 166 -34.56 -18.96 -39.10
N ALA A 167 -35.15 -17.90 -39.68
CA ALA A 167 -35.12 -16.55 -39.13
C ALA A 167 -35.87 -16.47 -37.79
N GLU A 168 -37.03 -17.11 -37.68
CA GLU A 168 -37.82 -17.19 -36.44
C GLU A 168 -37.05 -17.91 -35.33
N LYS A 169 -36.37 -19.03 -35.65
CA LYS A 169 -35.49 -19.71 -34.70
C LYS A 169 -34.35 -18.81 -34.20
N ARG A 170 -33.69 -18.07 -35.10
CA ARG A 170 -32.64 -17.12 -34.70
C ARG A 170 -33.20 -15.98 -33.84
N SER A 171 -34.40 -15.49 -34.17
CA SER A 171 -35.09 -14.43 -33.41
C SER A 171 -35.43 -14.89 -32.00
N SER A 172 -36.02 -16.09 -31.85
CA SER A 172 -36.35 -16.65 -30.53
C SER A 172 -35.10 -16.94 -29.69
N GLU A 173 -34.02 -17.45 -30.28
CA GLU A 173 -32.74 -17.59 -29.60
C GLU A 173 -32.15 -16.24 -29.15
N SER A 174 -32.28 -15.20 -29.98
CA SER A 174 -31.86 -13.84 -29.64
C SER A 174 -32.69 -13.25 -28.50
N ALA A 175 -34.02 -13.40 -28.55
CA ALA A 175 -34.93 -12.96 -27.49
C ALA A 175 -34.59 -13.61 -26.15
N ARG A 176 -34.31 -14.93 -26.14
CA ARG A 176 -33.89 -15.64 -24.93
C ARG A 176 -32.55 -15.13 -24.38
N LYS A 177 -31.59 -14.77 -25.25
CA LYS A 177 -30.31 -14.18 -24.83
C LYS A 177 -30.51 -12.80 -24.21
N ILE A 178 -31.37 -11.96 -24.80
CA ILE A 178 -31.69 -10.63 -24.27
C ILE A 178 -32.35 -10.76 -22.90
N GLU A 179 -33.29 -11.69 -22.73
CA GLU A 179 -33.95 -11.95 -21.45
C GLU A 179 -32.96 -12.41 -20.37
N LEU A 180 -32.04 -13.33 -20.71
CA LEU A 180 -30.97 -13.75 -19.80
C LEU A 180 -30.04 -12.60 -19.40
N GLN A 181 -29.69 -11.72 -20.36
CA GLN A 181 -28.87 -10.55 -20.09
C GLN A 181 -29.59 -9.56 -19.17
N LYS A 182 -30.90 -9.37 -19.36
CA LYS A 182 -31.72 -8.52 -18.48
C LYS A 182 -31.78 -9.10 -17.06
N ASN A 183 -32.04 -10.39 -16.92
CA ASN A 183 -32.08 -11.04 -15.60
C ASN A 183 -30.73 -10.94 -14.87
N LEU A 184 -29.61 -11.09 -15.60
CA LEU A 184 -28.28 -10.89 -15.02
C LEU A 184 -28.08 -9.45 -14.55
N LEU A 185 -28.53 -8.47 -15.34
CA LEU A 185 -28.46 -7.05 -14.95
C LEU A 185 -29.28 -6.79 -13.69
N ASP A 186 -30.51 -7.31 -13.59
CA ASP A 186 -31.37 -7.16 -12.42
C ASP A 186 -30.71 -7.75 -11.16
N VAL A 187 -30.05 -8.90 -11.27
CA VAL A 187 -29.29 -9.51 -10.15
C VAL A 187 -28.13 -8.59 -9.74
N LEU A 188 -27.33 -8.11 -10.69
CA LEU A 188 -26.20 -7.22 -10.41
C LEU A 188 -26.66 -5.89 -9.80
N GLU A 189 -27.79 -5.34 -10.23
CA GLU A 189 -28.37 -4.15 -9.64
C GLU A 189 -28.87 -4.40 -8.21
N SER A 190 -29.45 -5.57 -7.94
CA SER A 190 -29.86 -5.96 -6.58
C SER A 190 -28.65 -6.13 -5.64
N GLU A 191 -27.57 -6.76 -6.11
CA GLU A 191 -26.33 -6.91 -5.35
C GLU A 191 -25.69 -5.55 -5.06
N ARG A 192 -25.65 -4.66 -6.05
CA ARG A 192 -25.19 -3.28 -5.87
C ARG A 192 -25.99 -2.56 -4.80
N LEU A 193 -27.32 -2.71 -4.79
CA LEU A 193 -28.18 -2.05 -3.81
C LEU A 193 -27.94 -2.59 -2.39
N ILE A 194 -27.78 -3.91 -2.24
CA ILE A 194 -27.43 -4.54 -0.95
C ILE A 194 -26.10 -4.00 -0.46
N LEU A 195 -25.07 -4.00 -1.31
CA LEU A 195 -23.73 -3.50 -0.95
C LEU A 195 -23.74 -2.01 -0.56
N LEU A 196 -24.54 -1.18 -1.24
CA LEU A 196 -24.71 0.22 -0.88
C LEU A 196 -25.35 0.37 0.50
N ASN A 197 -26.37 -0.42 0.81
CA ASN A 197 -27.02 -0.40 2.12
C ASN A 197 -26.09 -0.89 3.25
N ASP A 198 -25.33 -1.95 3.00
CA ASP A 198 -24.35 -2.48 3.96
C ASP A 198 -23.24 -1.46 4.21
N ASN A 199 -22.74 -0.80 3.17
CA ASN A 199 -21.76 0.28 3.30
C ASN A 199 -22.30 1.47 4.12
N ALA A 200 -23.56 1.87 3.90
CA ALA A 200 -24.19 2.91 4.70
C ALA A 200 -24.28 2.49 6.19
N THR A 201 -24.72 1.27 6.45
CA THR A 201 -24.82 0.70 7.80
C THR A 201 -23.47 0.63 8.50
N LEU A 202 -22.43 0.18 7.80
CA LEU A 202 -21.06 0.16 8.29
C LEU A 202 -20.54 1.59 8.55
N GLY A 203 -20.86 2.55 7.69
CA GLY A 203 -20.56 3.96 7.89
C GLY A 203 -21.14 4.52 9.20
N TYR A 204 -22.40 4.21 9.51
CA TYR A 204 -23.02 4.60 10.79
C TYR A 204 -22.33 3.94 11.99
N ARG A 205 -22.04 2.63 11.91
CA ARG A 205 -21.34 1.91 12.99
C ARG A 205 -19.94 2.47 13.24
N LEU A 206 -19.18 2.74 12.18
CA LEU A 206 -17.86 3.36 12.26
C LEU A 206 -17.94 4.75 12.91
N SER A 207 -18.96 5.55 12.56
CA SER A 207 -19.16 6.87 13.14
C SER A 207 -19.49 6.80 14.63
N SER A 208 -20.35 5.85 15.04
CA SER A 208 -20.68 5.60 16.45
C SER A 208 -19.44 5.21 17.26
N LEU A 209 -18.68 4.22 16.76
CA LEU A 209 -17.46 3.76 17.42
C LEU A 209 -16.38 4.84 17.46
N ALA A 210 -16.30 5.72 16.47
CA ALA A 210 -15.37 6.85 16.47
C ALA A 210 -15.70 7.86 17.58
N GLU A 211 -16.97 8.21 17.77
CA GLU A 211 -17.38 9.11 18.86
C GLU A 211 -17.21 8.46 20.24
N GLU A 212 -17.51 7.17 20.39
CA GLU A 212 -17.23 6.43 21.64
C GLU A 212 -15.73 6.42 21.96
N ASN A 213 -14.87 6.15 20.98
CA ASN A 213 -13.42 6.18 21.16
C ASN A 213 -12.92 7.58 21.57
N LYS A 214 -13.47 8.64 20.99
CA LYS A 214 -13.16 10.02 21.37
C LYS A 214 -13.57 10.30 22.82
N GLY A 215 -14.73 9.79 23.26
CA GLY A 215 -15.17 9.79 24.65
C GLY A 215 -14.16 9.09 25.56
N LEU A 216 -13.80 7.84 25.27
CA LEU A 216 -12.83 7.04 26.03
C LEU A 216 -11.45 7.69 26.13
N VAL A 217 -10.97 8.32 25.04
CA VAL A 217 -9.71 9.08 25.05
C VAL A 217 -9.79 10.24 26.03
N SER A 218 -10.90 10.98 26.05
CA SER A 218 -11.09 12.09 26.98
C SER A 218 -11.17 11.63 28.44
N GLU A 219 -11.85 10.52 28.72
CA GLU A 219 -11.95 9.91 30.05
C GLU A 219 -10.60 9.39 30.53
N SER A 220 -9.85 8.70 29.66
CA SER A 220 -8.49 8.22 29.96
C SER A 220 -7.55 9.38 30.30
N LEU A 221 -7.61 10.47 29.55
CA LEU A 221 -6.84 11.68 29.84
C LEU A 221 -7.24 12.31 31.18
N PHE A 222 -8.53 12.37 31.49
CA PHE A 222 -9.01 12.86 32.78
C PHE A 222 -8.49 11.99 33.94
N LEU A 223 -8.62 10.67 33.83
CA LEU A 223 -8.18 9.73 34.85
C LEU A 223 -6.67 9.80 35.06
N LYS A 224 -5.89 9.92 33.97
CA LYS A 224 -4.44 10.14 34.03
C LYS A 224 -4.08 11.43 34.77
N ARG A 225 -4.79 12.53 34.54
CA ARG A 225 -4.59 13.79 35.28
C ARG A 225 -4.89 13.60 36.77
N LYS A 226 -6.00 12.95 37.11
CA LYS A 226 -6.38 12.67 38.51
C LYS A 226 -5.40 11.76 39.22
N ALA A 227 -4.92 10.71 38.58
CA ALA A 227 -3.86 9.85 39.12
C ALA A 227 -2.56 10.66 39.38
N ALA A 228 -2.20 11.57 38.47
CA ALA A 228 -1.03 12.44 38.66
C ALA A 228 -1.21 13.45 39.79
N GLU A 229 -2.41 14.03 39.97
CA GLU A 229 -2.75 14.89 41.11
C GLU A 229 -2.60 14.14 42.44
N LEU A 230 -3.19 12.94 42.53
CA LEU A 230 -3.09 12.08 43.72
C LEU A 230 -1.64 11.71 44.02
N ALA A 231 -0.85 11.35 43.01
CA ALA A 231 0.57 11.06 43.19
C ALA A 231 1.34 12.25 43.77
N ARG A 232 1.06 13.48 43.29
CA ARG A 232 1.67 14.71 43.84
C ARG A 232 1.26 14.93 45.30
N CYS A 233 -0.01 14.76 45.63
CA CYS A 233 -0.48 14.88 47.02
C CYS A 233 0.22 13.89 47.95
N LEU A 234 0.34 12.62 47.55
CA LEU A 234 1.01 11.60 48.35
C LEU A 234 2.50 11.86 48.55
N LEU A 235 3.20 12.38 47.53
CA LEU A 235 4.60 12.78 47.68
C LEU A 235 4.73 13.96 48.66
N LYS A 236 3.83 14.93 48.56
CA LYS A 236 3.82 16.09 49.46
C LYS A 236 3.58 15.68 50.91
N THR A 237 2.59 14.83 51.20
CA THR A 237 2.32 14.36 52.56
C THR A 237 3.49 13.55 53.14
N ARG A 238 4.15 12.72 52.32
CA ARG A 238 5.35 11.99 52.74
C ARG A 238 6.49 12.95 53.12
N GLU A 239 6.73 13.97 52.31
CA GLU A 239 7.78 14.95 52.59
C GLU A 239 7.46 15.79 53.83
N ASP A 240 6.21 16.24 53.96
CA ASP A 240 5.76 17.01 55.14
C ASP A 240 5.90 16.17 56.43
N HIS A 241 5.59 14.87 56.38
CA HIS A 241 5.82 13.98 57.51
C HIS A 241 7.31 13.82 57.85
N ARG A 242 8.19 13.70 56.84
CA ARG A 242 9.64 13.63 57.06
C ARG A 242 10.17 14.91 57.70
N VAL A 243 9.75 16.07 57.19
CA VAL A 243 10.10 17.37 57.74
C VAL A 243 9.64 17.46 59.20
N PHE A 244 8.39 17.08 59.48
CA PHE A 244 7.86 17.06 60.85
C PHE A 244 8.71 16.21 61.81
N VAL A 245 9.04 14.97 61.44
CA VAL A 245 9.86 14.07 62.27
C VAL A 245 11.26 14.64 62.50
N LEU A 246 11.88 15.21 61.46
CA LEU A 246 13.21 15.81 61.56
C LEU A 246 13.21 17.08 62.41
N SER A 247 12.22 17.96 62.25
CA SER A 247 12.08 19.18 63.05
C SER A 247 11.97 18.84 64.54
N ARG A 248 11.15 17.85 64.90
CA ARG A 248 11.03 17.40 66.29
C ARG A 248 12.35 16.84 66.84
N LYS A 249 13.10 16.11 66.01
CA LYS A 249 14.43 15.61 66.42
C LYS A 249 15.43 16.75 66.61
N ILE A 250 15.37 17.79 65.78
CA ILE A 250 16.21 18.99 65.92
C ILE A 250 15.89 19.69 67.23
N GLU A 251 14.60 19.88 67.55
CA GLU A 251 14.17 20.48 68.82
C GLU A 251 14.68 19.69 70.03
N ASP A 252 14.54 18.36 70.02
CA ASP A 252 15.06 17.49 71.08
C ASP A 252 16.59 17.63 71.24
N LEU A 253 17.34 17.66 70.14
CA LEU A 253 18.79 17.81 70.14
C LEU A 253 19.22 19.20 70.62
N GLN A 254 18.50 20.26 70.23
CA GLN A 254 18.72 21.61 70.72
C GLN A 254 18.50 21.70 72.23
N GLY A 255 17.46 21.06 72.77
CA GLY A 255 17.22 20.96 74.21
C GLY A 255 18.36 20.25 74.94
N GLN A 256 18.90 19.17 74.37
CA GLN A 256 20.06 18.46 74.94
C GLN A 256 21.33 19.31 74.93
N ILE A 257 21.61 20.02 73.84
CA ILE A 257 22.75 20.94 73.71
C ILE A 257 22.64 22.02 74.77
N TYR A 258 21.49 22.68 74.89
CA TYR A 258 21.25 23.70 75.90
C TYR A 258 21.46 23.17 77.33
N GLY A 259 20.95 21.98 77.63
CA GLY A 259 21.16 21.32 78.93
C GLY A 259 22.63 20.98 79.21
N LEU A 260 23.40 20.59 78.19
CA LEU A 260 24.85 20.36 78.29
C LEU A 260 25.61 21.67 78.50
N GLU A 261 25.29 22.71 77.75
CA GLU A 261 25.89 24.04 77.89
C GLU A 261 25.68 24.60 79.29
N LYS A 262 24.46 24.47 79.83
CA LYS A 262 24.15 24.89 81.20
C LYS A 262 25.01 24.15 82.24
N ARG A 263 25.08 22.82 82.17
CA ARG A 263 25.91 22.01 83.08
C ARG A 263 27.40 22.32 82.94
N ASN A 264 27.89 22.52 81.71
CA ASN A 264 29.28 22.91 81.47
C ASN A 264 29.58 24.27 82.12
N LYS A 265 28.68 25.26 81.98
CA LYS A 265 28.83 26.56 82.62
C LYS A 265 28.93 26.43 84.14
N GLU A 266 28.01 25.68 84.76
CA GLU A 266 28.03 25.41 86.20
C GLU A 266 29.33 24.72 86.65
N TYR A 267 29.84 23.76 85.87
CA TYR A 267 31.11 23.09 86.13
C TYR A 267 32.30 24.06 86.10
N TYR A 268 32.37 24.96 85.12
CA TYR A 268 33.41 25.99 85.08
C TYR A 268 33.31 26.98 86.25
N GLU A 269 32.10 27.38 86.64
CA GLU A 269 31.90 28.23 87.83
C GLU A 269 32.38 27.55 89.13
N GLN A 270 32.17 26.24 89.26
CA GLN A 270 32.67 25.47 90.40
C GLN A 270 34.21 25.40 90.42
N LEU A 271 34.84 25.15 89.26
CA LEU A 271 36.30 25.16 89.13
C LEU A 271 36.90 26.51 89.55
N VAL A 272 36.32 27.62 89.07
CA VAL A 272 36.76 28.98 89.44
C VAL A 272 36.65 29.19 90.95
N LYS A 273 35.52 28.82 91.56
CA LYS A 273 35.34 28.91 93.03
C LYS A 273 36.37 28.08 93.79
N GLN A 274 36.67 26.86 93.33
CA GLN A 274 37.69 26.01 93.96
C GLN A 274 39.09 26.63 93.84
N ASP A 275 39.46 27.18 92.68
CA ASP A 275 40.76 27.82 92.49
C ASP A 275 40.88 29.10 93.31
N GLU A 276 39.83 29.92 93.40
CA GLU A 276 39.78 31.05 94.32
C GLU A 276 39.96 30.63 95.78
N GLN A 277 39.32 29.54 96.21
CA GLN A 277 39.48 28.99 97.55
C GLN A 277 40.90 28.48 97.79
N LYS A 278 41.51 27.79 96.82
CA LYS A 278 42.93 27.37 96.89
C LYS A 278 43.87 28.57 96.95
N ILE A 279 43.63 29.64 96.19
CA ILE A 279 44.41 30.88 96.27
C ILE A 279 44.25 31.53 97.66
N LYS A 280 43.03 31.61 98.19
CA LYS A 280 42.75 32.11 99.55
C LYS A 280 43.45 31.25 100.62
N ALA A 281 43.46 29.93 100.47
CA ALA A 281 44.16 29.00 101.37
C ALA A 281 45.69 29.16 101.29
N LYS A 282 46.26 29.29 100.07
CA LYS A 282 47.69 29.60 99.86
C LYS A 282 48.08 30.95 100.48
N LYS A 283 47.23 31.99 100.35
CA LYS A 283 47.42 33.30 101.01
C LYS A 283 47.37 33.22 102.54
N LYS A 284 46.52 32.36 103.12
CA LYS A 284 46.48 32.10 104.57
C LYS A 284 47.71 31.35 105.07
N ILE A 285 48.19 30.34 104.33
CA ILE A 285 49.42 29.60 104.64
C ILE A 285 50.67 30.50 104.51
N GLY A 286 50.70 31.40 103.53
CA GLY A 286 51.76 32.41 103.39
C GLY A 286 51.79 33.47 104.50
N ARG A 287 50.72 33.61 105.29
CA ARG A 287 50.67 34.51 106.46
C ARG A 287 51.20 33.89 107.75
N ILE A 288 51.37 32.56 107.81
CA ILE A 288 51.89 31.82 108.99
C ILE A 288 53.40 31.58 108.91
N LYS A 289 54.03 31.67 107.72
CA LYS A 289 55.49 31.73 107.58
C LYS A 289 55.92 33.15 107.20
N GLY A 290 56.03 34.01 108.21
CA GLY A 290 56.88 35.18 108.09
C GLY A 290 58.34 34.72 107.97
N GLN A 291 59.08 35.38 107.08
CA GLN A 291 60.53 35.26 106.86
C GLN A 291 60.99 34.09 105.96
N VAL A 292 61.31 34.41 104.70
CA VAL A 292 62.69 34.47 104.16
C VAL A 292 62.67 34.35 102.63
N SER A 293 63.44 35.26 102.03
CA SER A 293 64.09 35.28 100.71
C SER A 293 63.24 35.20 99.43
N LEU A 294 63.30 36.33 98.74
CA LEU A 294 63.37 36.47 97.29
C LEU A 294 64.42 35.50 96.74
N ASP A 295 64.01 34.50 95.97
CA ASP A 295 64.84 33.90 94.91
C ASP A 295 64.04 32.95 93.99
N ASN A 296 64.13 33.26 92.69
CA ASN A 296 64.08 32.37 91.53
C ASN A 296 63.03 31.25 91.43
N CYS A 297 62.01 31.46 90.59
CA CYS A 297 61.54 30.41 89.66
C CYS A 297 60.76 30.96 88.45
N PHE A 298 61.41 31.71 87.56
CA PHE A 298 61.05 31.65 86.14
C PHE A 298 61.86 30.53 85.50
N LYS A 299 61.35 29.29 85.57
CA LYS A 299 61.77 28.23 84.64
C LYS A 299 60.72 28.14 83.55
N VAL A 300 60.97 28.88 82.46
CA VAL A 300 60.45 28.52 81.14
C VAL A 300 61.03 27.15 80.83
N ARG A 301 60.19 26.11 80.96
CA ARG A 301 60.52 24.81 80.38
C ARG A 301 60.07 24.85 78.93
N ALA A 302 60.95 25.37 78.07
CA ALA A 302 61.00 24.91 76.70
C ALA A 302 61.45 23.45 76.73
N SER A 303 60.54 22.55 76.42
CA SER A 303 60.84 21.18 76.03
C SER A 303 59.61 20.71 75.26
N ALA A 304 59.61 20.74 73.94
CA ALA A 304 60.44 19.99 73.01
C ALA A 304 59.44 19.11 72.24
N ALA A 305 59.33 19.38 70.94
CA ALA A 305 58.70 18.47 70.00
C ALA A 305 59.42 17.11 70.11
N ALA A 306 58.80 16.16 70.81
CA ALA A 306 59.24 14.77 70.79
C ALA A 306 58.47 14.06 69.68
N ASN A 307 59.08 14.08 68.49
CA ASN A 307 58.92 13.01 67.53
C ASN A 307 59.19 11.67 68.23
N VAL A 308 58.17 10.85 68.37
CA VAL A 308 58.35 9.41 68.59
C VAL A 308 57.82 8.71 67.35
N LYS A 309 58.73 8.55 66.37
CA LYS A 309 58.70 7.33 65.54
C LYS A 309 58.97 6.16 66.49
N ARG A 310 58.01 5.26 66.62
CA ARG A 310 58.29 3.85 66.84
C ARG A 310 57.35 3.03 65.97
N ASP A 311 57.97 2.43 64.96
CA ASP A 311 57.43 1.38 64.13
C ASP A 311 56.92 0.22 64.98
N PHE A 312 55.71 -0.26 64.68
CA PHE A 312 55.32 -1.65 64.93
C PHE A 312 54.62 -2.19 63.68
N LYS A 313 55.22 -3.27 63.15
CA LYS A 313 54.81 -4.05 61.97
C LYS A 313 53.35 -4.53 62.05
N PRO A 314 52.69 -4.77 60.90
CA PRO A 314 51.32 -5.26 60.86
C PRO A 314 51.29 -6.75 61.23
N LYS A 315 50.37 -7.13 62.13
CA LYS A 315 49.88 -8.51 62.23
C LYS A 315 48.38 -8.50 61.97
N HIS A 316 48.01 -9.41 61.06
CA HIS A 316 46.65 -9.75 60.63
C HIS A 316 45.62 -9.78 61.77
N GLY A 317 44.41 -9.28 61.47
CA GLY A 317 43.19 -9.72 62.14
C GLY A 317 42.06 -8.68 62.19
N GLY A 318 40.98 -8.91 61.42
CA GLY A 318 39.63 -8.67 61.93
C GLY A 318 38.95 -7.31 61.69
N VAL A 319 38.26 -7.21 60.54
CA VAL A 319 36.85 -6.82 60.37
C VAL A 319 36.34 -5.43 60.87
N GLU A 320 35.64 -4.75 59.94
CA GLU A 320 34.67 -3.65 60.11
C GLU A 320 35.14 -2.18 60.04
N GLY A 321 35.39 -1.71 58.80
CA GLY A 321 35.49 -0.27 58.47
C GLY A 321 34.98 0.12 57.08
N ALA A 322 34.22 -0.74 56.39
CA ALA A 322 33.95 -0.60 54.95
C ALA A 322 32.48 -0.33 54.55
N ARG A 323 31.61 0.12 55.47
CA ARG A 323 30.17 0.34 55.15
C ARG A 323 29.78 1.80 54.86
N VAL A 324 30.53 2.80 55.33
CA VAL A 324 30.13 4.22 55.17
C VAL A 324 30.42 4.76 53.76
N SER A 325 31.52 4.34 53.12
CA SER A 325 31.89 4.82 51.79
C SER A 325 31.08 4.21 50.63
N LYS A 326 30.42 3.05 50.83
CA LYS A 326 29.62 2.38 49.79
C LYS A 326 28.21 2.96 49.63
N LEU A 327 27.65 3.58 50.68
CA LEU A 327 26.33 4.22 50.64
C LEU A 327 26.33 5.48 49.76
N TRP A 328 27.36 6.33 49.89
CA TRP A 328 27.48 7.57 49.10
C TRP A 328 27.76 7.32 47.61
N ASN A 329 28.46 6.23 47.28
CA ASN A 329 28.71 5.86 45.88
C ASN A 329 27.49 5.26 45.16
N ARG A 330 26.43 4.87 45.90
CA ARG A 330 25.20 4.31 45.33
C ARG A 330 24.12 5.37 45.08
N VAL A 331 24.16 6.49 45.82
CA VAL A 331 23.27 7.64 45.61
C VAL A 331 23.67 8.46 44.37
N LYS A 332 24.99 8.58 44.07
CA LYS A 332 25.49 9.27 42.87
C LYS A 332 25.30 8.52 41.54
N LYS A 333 24.86 7.25 41.58
CA LYS A 333 24.67 6.40 40.38
C LYS A 333 23.19 6.17 40.02
N MET A 334 22.25 6.91 40.62
CA MET A 334 20.81 6.80 40.34
C MET A 334 20.22 7.95 39.52
N ASP A 335 21.05 8.69 38.78
CA ASP A 335 20.57 9.51 37.66
C ASP A 335 20.88 8.80 36.35
N LEU A 336 20.07 7.81 35.99
CA LEU A 336 19.97 7.31 34.61
C LEU A 336 18.74 6.38 34.43
N PHE A 337 17.53 6.90 34.62
CA PHE A 337 16.31 6.27 34.08
C PHE A 337 15.32 7.34 33.62
N SER A 338 15.65 8.00 32.51
CA SER A 338 14.66 8.59 31.61
C SER A 338 14.11 7.46 30.75
N CYS A 339 13.10 6.76 31.27
CA CYS A 339 12.28 5.84 30.48
C CYS A 339 11.11 6.63 29.87
N GLY A 340 11.01 6.61 28.53
CA GLY A 340 9.70 6.66 27.87
C GLY A 340 9.30 7.96 27.18
N SER A 341 10.14 8.51 26.28
CA SER A 341 9.62 9.24 25.13
C SER A 341 9.20 8.23 24.05
N CYS A 342 8.02 7.62 24.21
CA CYS A 342 7.31 6.97 23.11
C CYS A 342 6.15 7.87 22.71
N GLY A 343 6.42 8.79 21.77
CA GLY A 343 5.39 9.43 20.95
C GLY A 343 5.26 8.66 19.63
N PRO A 344 4.06 8.56 19.04
CA PRO A 344 3.86 7.81 17.81
C PRO A 344 4.51 8.52 16.61
N HIS A 345 5.21 7.74 15.79
CA HIS A 345 5.69 8.14 14.47
C HIS A 345 4.50 8.51 13.58
N LEU A 346 4.36 9.80 13.26
CA LEU A 346 3.60 10.27 12.10
C LEU A 346 4.57 10.31 10.92
N ASN A 347 4.44 9.34 10.02
CA ASN A 347 5.09 9.35 8.71
C ASN A 347 4.36 10.37 7.83
N PHE A 348 4.96 11.54 7.62
CA PHE A 348 4.66 12.38 6.47
C PHE A 348 5.61 11.99 5.34
N SER A 349 5.12 11.13 4.45
CA SER A 349 5.73 10.92 3.13
C SER A 349 5.45 12.17 2.29
N ASN A 350 6.47 13.00 2.10
CA ASN A 350 6.43 14.08 1.13
C ASN A 350 6.84 13.50 -0.22
N SER A 351 5.87 13.19 -1.06
CA SER A 351 6.10 12.95 -2.49
C SER A 351 6.39 14.28 -3.15
N GLN A 352 7.64 14.50 -3.55
CA GLN A 352 7.96 15.40 -4.65
C GLN A 352 7.75 14.62 -5.95
N GLU A 353 6.71 14.96 -6.68
CA GLU A 353 6.63 14.81 -8.13
C GLU A 353 6.43 16.18 -8.76
N ASN A 354 6.87 16.25 -10.02
CA ASN A 354 6.95 17.38 -10.93
C ASN A 354 5.66 18.18 -11.14
#